data_AF-A0A7C3YHC1-F1
#
_entry.id   AF-A0A7C3YHC1-F1
#
_cell.length_a   1.000
_cell.length_b   1.000
_cell.length_c   1.000
_cell.angle_alpha   90.00
_cell.angle_beta   90.00
_cell.angle_gamma   90.00
#
_symmetry.space_group_name_H-M   'P 1'
#
loop_
_entity.id
_entity.type
_entity.pdbx_description
1 polymer ?
#
loop_
_entity_poly.entity_id
_entity_poly.type
_entity_poly.pdbx_seq_one_letter_code
_entity_poly.pdbx_strand_id
1 'polypeptide(L)'
;MFYSIRYFLLFMFVTFVVAGCGINRDDNEIIDYNAELAKGWQEYRSGNYKSAILAFEKVISDDVPANIIGDSYNGLGWAYMNISQSVNINRANLDIAIAKFQKSIEKDKDNYDAMVGLAVAIFIRQNSTDDYQKALEMIDLAINKDSIYLYRHDYKSRADLYALKAQCYYRLGEFDSAESEANNALSIDNNNKTALSIKTLLY
;
A
#
# COMPACT_ATOMS: atom_id res chain seq x y z
N MET A 1 25.68 59.69 43.52
CA MET A 1 25.50 60.85 42.62
C MET A 1 24.71 60.36 41.43
N PHE A 2 23.47 60.81 41.32
CA PHE A 2 22.48 60.43 40.31
C PHE A 2 22.94 60.82 38.90
N TYR A 3 22.67 59.99 37.90
CA TYR A 3 21.91 60.40 36.71
C TYR A 3 21.16 59.20 36.12
N SER A 4 19.85 59.37 36.08
CA SER A 4 18.84 58.56 35.40
C SER A 4 18.71 59.05 33.97
N ILE A 5 18.61 58.16 32.97
CA ILE A 5 17.92 58.41 31.70
C ILE A 5 17.26 57.10 31.26
N ARG A 6 15.97 57.23 30.96
CA ARG A 6 14.96 56.24 30.58
C ARG A 6 15.06 55.85 29.10
N TYR A 7 14.15 54.95 28.70
CA TYR A 7 13.75 54.57 27.34
C TYR A 7 14.60 53.43 26.74
N PHE A 8 14.05 52.34 26.21
CA PHE A 8 12.68 51.95 25.94
C PHE A 8 12.70 50.43 25.70
N LEU A 9 11.86 49.67 26.41
CA LEU A 9 11.57 48.27 26.07
C LEU A 9 10.90 48.26 24.70
N LEU A 10 11.58 47.73 23.66
CA LEU A 10 10.92 47.34 22.42
C LEU A 10 11.00 45.82 22.28
N PHE A 11 10.05 45.17 22.94
CA PHE A 11 9.70 43.77 22.74
C PHE A 11 9.05 43.69 21.35
N MET A 12 9.86 43.44 20.32
CA MET A 12 9.37 43.23 18.96
C MET A 12 8.69 41.86 18.90
N PHE A 13 7.43 41.83 19.32
CA PHE A 13 6.49 40.74 19.05
C PHE A 13 6.32 40.68 17.52
N VAL A 14 7.10 39.82 16.86
CA VAL A 14 6.80 39.41 15.49
C VAL A 14 5.61 38.46 15.60
N THR A 15 4.41 39.04 15.63
CA THR A 15 3.20 38.29 15.33
C THR A 15 3.26 37.92 13.86
N PHE A 16 3.70 36.69 13.59
CA PHE A 16 3.43 36.03 12.32
C PHE A 16 1.91 35.88 12.22
N VAL A 17 1.26 36.86 11.59
CA VAL A 17 -0.10 36.70 11.08
C VAL A 17 0.04 35.70 9.95
N VAL A 18 -0.11 34.41 10.28
CA VAL A 18 -0.45 33.42 9.28
C VAL A 18 -1.81 33.86 8.77
N ALA A 19 -1.81 34.54 7.62
CA ALA A 19 -2.97 34.60 6.76
C ALA A 19 -3.27 33.16 6.35
N GLY A 20 -3.95 32.44 7.24
CA GLY A 20 -4.71 31.27 6.87
C GLY A 20 -5.72 31.77 5.88
N CYS A 21 -5.42 31.61 4.59
CA CYS A 21 -6.46 31.53 3.59
C CYS A 21 -7.33 30.37 4.05
N GLY A 22 -8.41 30.69 4.77
CA GLY A 22 -9.56 29.81 4.88
C GLY A 22 -9.95 29.53 3.44
N ILE A 23 -9.56 28.35 2.95
CA ILE A 23 -10.15 27.81 1.75
C ILE A 23 -11.62 27.70 2.14
N ASN A 24 -12.43 28.62 1.62
CA ASN A 24 -13.85 28.42 1.51
C ASN A 24 -13.98 27.16 0.65
N ARG A 25 -14.05 26.00 1.31
CA ARG A 25 -14.56 24.80 0.67
C ARG A 25 -15.99 25.14 0.34
N ASP A 26 -16.26 25.25 -0.94
CA ASP A 26 -17.62 25.26 -1.43
C ASP A 26 -18.14 23.88 -1.08
N ASP A 27 -18.93 23.77 -0.01
CA ASP A 27 -19.44 22.49 0.53
C ASP A 27 -20.38 21.77 -0.46
N ASN A 28 -20.55 22.32 -1.67
CA ASN A 28 -21.29 21.79 -2.81
C ASN A 28 -20.40 21.33 -3.98
N GLU A 29 -19.08 21.23 -3.82
CA GLU A 29 -18.22 20.64 -4.85
C GLU A 29 -18.63 19.17 -5.06
N ILE A 30 -19.32 18.89 -6.16
CA ILE A 30 -19.64 17.52 -6.59
C ILE A 30 -18.31 16.85 -6.90
N ILE A 31 -17.86 15.99 -5.98
CA ILE A 31 -16.64 15.21 -6.18
C ILE A 31 -16.92 14.16 -7.25
N ASP A 32 -16.24 14.27 -8.39
CA ASP A 32 -16.15 13.17 -9.34
C ASP A 32 -15.18 12.12 -8.79
N TYR A 33 -15.73 11.15 -8.06
CA TYR A 33 -14.94 10.08 -7.44
C TYR A 33 -14.16 9.24 -8.48
N ASN A 34 -14.61 9.16 -9.73
CA ASN A 34 -13.86 8.44 -10.77
C ASN A 34 -12.63 9.23 -11.17
N ALA A 35 -12.75 10.56 -11.29
CA ALA A 35 -11.63 11.43 -11.58
C ALA A 35 -10.60 11.43 -10.45
N GLU A 36 -11.03 11.51 -9.19
CA GLU A 36 -10.11 11.45 -8.04
C GLU A 36 -9.46 10.06 -7.88
N LEU A 37 -10.20 8.97 -8.12
CA LEU A 37 -9.64 7.61 -8.14
C LEU A 37 -8.57 7.47 -9.25
N ALA A 38 -8.88 7.92 -10.47
CA ALA A 38 -7.94 7.88 -11.58
C ALA A 38 -6.67 8.71 -11.31
N LYS A 39 -6.84 9.87 -10.67
CA LYS A 39 -5.73 10.71 -10.22
C LYS A 39 -4.88 10.01 -9.16
N GLY A 40 -5.48 9.35 -8.17
CA GLY A 40 -4.75 8.58 -7.16
C GLY A 40 -3.83 7.53 -7.79
N TRP A 41 -4.35 6.79 -8.76
CA TRP A 41 -3.55 5.81 -9.49
C TRP A 41 -2.49 6.43 -10.40
N GLN A 42 -2.73 7.61 -10.98
CA GLN A 42 -1.72 8.34 -11.75
C GLN A 42 -0.56 8.80 -10.87
N GLU A 43 -0.85 9.39 -9.70
CA GLU A 43 0.15 9.81 -8.74
C GLU A 43 0.94 8.60 -8.20
N TYR A 44 0.24 7.49 -7.92
CA TYR A 44 0.87 6.24 -7.51
C TYR A 44 1.90 5.75 -8.54
N ARG A 45 1.51 5.64 -9.81
CA ARG A 45 2.41 5.23 -10.90
C ARG A 45 3.58 6.20 -11.11
N SER A 46 3.42 7.46 -10.71
CA SER A 46 4.47 8.47 -10.78
C SER A 46 5.42 8.43 -9.57
N GLY A 47 5.19 7.53 -8.61
CA GLY A 47 5.95 7.45 -7.36
C GLY A 47 5.57 8.54 -6.33
N ASN A 48 4.55 9.34 -6.61
CA ASN A 48 4.08 10.44 -5.75
C ASN A 48 3.11 9.91 -4.69
N TYR A 49 3.56 8.98 -3.85
CA TYR A 49 2.67 8.22 -2.95
C TYR A 49 1.88 9.10 -1.97
N LYS A 50 2.44 10.23 -1.51
CA LYS A 50 1.72 11.18 -0.66
C LYS A 50 0.56 11.86 -1.39
N SER A 51 0.75 12.25 -2.65
CA SER A 51 -0.30 12.82 -3.49
C SER A 51 -1.36 11.76 -3.83
N ALA A 52 -0.92 10.52 -4.08
CA ALA A 52 -1.82 9.39 -4.30
C ALA A 52 -2.75 9.16 -3.10
N ILE A 53 -2.21 9.16 -1.88
CA ILE A 53 -2.99 9.04 -0.65
C ILE A 53 -4.09 10.11 -0.57
N LEU A 54 -3.74 11.37 -0.78
CA LEU A 54 -4.70 12.47 -0.72
C LEU A 54 -5.83 12.32 -1.75
N ALA A 55 -5.52 11.83 -2.95
CA ALA A 55 -6.53 11.61 -3.99
C ALA A 55 -7.45 10.42 -3.65
N PHE A 56 -6.90 9.29 -3.19
CA PHE A 56 -7.73 8.16 -2.76
C PHE A 56 -8.60 8.48 -1.53
N GLU A 57 -8.11 9.28 -0.59
CA GLU A 57 -8.89 9.70 0.59
C GLU A 57 -10.12 10.53 0.23
N LYS A 58 -10.06 11.32 -0.84
CA LYS A 58 -11.22 12.12 -1.32
C LYS A 58 -12.38 11.26 -1.84
N VAL A 59 -12.12 10.02 -2.22
CA VAL A 59 -13.14 9.10 -2.77
C VAL A 59 -13.94 8.42 -1.66
N ILE A 60 -13.45 8.43 -0.41
CA ILE A 60 -14.05 7.67 0.68
C ILE A 60 -15.21 8.44 1.29
N SER A 61 -16.43 8.11 0.85
CA SER A 61 -17.70 8.57 1.42
C SER A 61 -18.76 7.46 1.37
N ASP A 62 -19.87 7.63 2.10
CA ASP A 62 -20.91 6.60 2.25
C ASP A 62 -21.75 6.37 0.98
N ASP A 63 -21.77 7.34 0.06
CA ASP A 63 -22.57 7.33 -1.18
C ASP A 63 -21.82 6.77 -2.40
N VAL A 64 -20.53 6.46 -2.27
CA VAL A 64 -19.71 5.96 -3.38
C VAL A 64 -19.93 4.44 -3.57
N PRO A 65 -20.00 3.95 -4.83
CA PRO A 65 -20.14 2.52 -5.09
C PRO A 65 -19.05 1.67 -4.44
N ALA A 66 -19.44 0.49 -3.94
CA ALA A 66 -18.58 -0.37 -3.15
C ALA A 66 -17.26 -0.77 -3.85
N ASN A 67 -17.31 -1.01 -5.16
CA ASN A 67 -16.12 -1.32 -5.98
C ASN A 67 -15.15 -0.13 -6.08
N ILE A 68 -15.65 1.11 -6.10
CA ILE A 68 -14.83 2.32 -6.19
C ILE A 68 -14.22 2.67 -4.84
N ILE A 69 -14.99 2.52 -3.76
CA ILE A 69 -14.46 2.63 -2.39
C ILE A 69 -13.41 1.54 -2.17
N GLY A 70 -13.70 0.31 -2.58
CA GLY A 70 -12.77 -0.81 -2.53
C GLY A 70 -11.46 -0.49 -3.25
N ASP A 71 -11.52 -0.03 -4.50
CA ASP A 71 -10.33 0.31 -5.28
C ASP A 71 -9.54 1.48 -4.68
N SER A 72 -10.22 2.44 -4.05
CA SER A 72 -9.55 3.54 -3.33
C SER A 72 -8.80 3.05 -2.11
N TYR A 73 -9.39 2.15 -1.32
CA TYR A 73 -8.70 1.52 -0.18
C TYR A 73 -7.53 0.64 -0.64
N ASN A 74 -7.67 -0.05 -1.77
CA ASN A 74 -6.58 -0.80 -2.38
C ASN A 74 -5.40 0.12 -2.72
N GLY A 75 -5.67 1.24 -3.41
CA GLY A 75 -4.67 2.24 -3.72
C GLY A 75 -3.97 2.83 -2.49
N LEU A 76 -4.72 3.07 -1.40
CA LEU A 76 -4.12 3.46 -0.11
C LEU A 76 -3.18 2.38 0.42
N GLY A 77 -3.58 1.10 0.37
CA GLY A 77 -2.73 -0.02 0.78
C GLY A 77 -1.37 -0.01 0.06
N TRP A 78 -1.39 0.07 -1.26
CA TRP A 78 -0.18 0.12 -2.07
C TRP A 78 0.67 1.36 -1.80
N ALA A 79 0.06 2.54 -1.68
CA ALA A 79 0.78 3.78 -1.42
C ALA A 79 1.48 3.77 -0.05
N TYR A 80 0.79 3.35 1.02
CA TYR A 80 1.39 3.22 2.35
C TYR A 80 2.48 2.16 2.39
N MET A 81 2.29 1.03 1.70
CA MET A 81 3.30 -0.03 1.63
C MET A 81 4.56 0.43 0.91
N ASN A 82 4.44 1.23 -0.15
CA ASN A 82 5.60 1.80 -0.85
C ASN A 82 6.33 2.85 0.00
N ILE A 83 5.61 3.71 0.72
CA ILE A 83 6.23 4.63 1.69
C ILE A 83 6.95 3.85 2.80
N SER A 84 6.41 2.71 3.22
CA SER A 84 7.04 1.87 4.25
C SER A 84 8.44 1.37 3.85
N GLN A 85 8.70 1.20 2.55
CA GLN A 85 9.92 0.60 2.03
C GLN A 85 11.05 1.62 1.74
N SER A 86 10.84 2.93 1.95
CA SER A 86 11.76 3.95 1.43
C SER A 86 13.13 4.03 2.14
N VAL A 87 13.24 3.71 3.44
CA VAL A 87 14.50 3.49 4.19
C VAL A 87 14.15 2.80 5.51
N ASN A 88 14.57 1.55 5.71
CA ASN A 88 14.07 0.64 6.76
C ASN A 88 12.55 0.45 6.70
N ILE A 89 12.06 -0.75 7.02
CA ILE A 89 10.62 -1.02 7.01
C ILE A 89 9.97 -0.17 8.11
N ASN A 90 9.20 0.84 7.70
CA ASN A 90 8.37 1.60 8.63
C ASN A 90 7.14 0.75 8.98
N ARG A 91 7.22 0.05 10.12
CA ARG A 91 6.16 -0.86 10.59
C ARG A 91 4.81 -0.16 10.77
N ALA A 92 4.78 1.11 11.18
CA ALA A 92 3.53 1.85 11.33
C ALA A 92 2.83 2.05 9.97
N ASN A 93 3.58 2.43 8.93
CA ASN A 93 3.02 2.54 7.58
C ASN A 93 2.62 1.17 7.01
N LEU A 94 3.35 0.11 7.36
CA LEU A 94 3.00 -1.24 6.95
C LEU A 94 1.69 -1.72 7.58
N ASP A 95 1.48 -1.46 8.88
CA ASP A 95 0.23 -1.79 9.57
C ASP A 95 -0.95 -0.99 9.00
N ILE A 96 -0.73 0.28 8.61
CA ILE A 96 -1.74 1.06 7.88
C ILE A 96 -2.04 0.39 6.54
N ALA A 97 -1.03 0.00 5.76
CA ALA A 97 -1.24 -0.67 4.47
C ALA A 97 -2.10 -1.94 4.60
N ILE A 98 -1.78 -2.79 5.58
CA ILE A 98 -2.55 -4.00 5.91
C ILE A 98 -4.02 -3.65 6.20
N ALA A 99 -4.27 -2.65 7.05
CA ALA A 99 -5.62 -2.23 7.39
C ALA A 99 -6.39 -1.69 6.18
N LYS A 100 -5.72 -0.98 5.26
CA LYS A 100 -6.33 -0.45 4.03
C LYS A 100 -6.68 -1.57 3.05
N PHE A 101 -5.81 -2.56 2.84
CA PHE A 101 -6.14 -3.73 2.03
C PHE A 101 -7.30 -4.54 2.62
N GLN A 102 -7.32 -4.75 3.94
CA GLN A 102 -8.44 -5.40 4.62
C GLN A 102 -9.75 -4.64 4.39
N LYS A 103 -9.72 -3.30 4.50
CA LYS A 103 -10.90 -2.47 4.25
C LYS A 103 -11.36 -2.51 2.80
N SER A 104 -10.41 -2.60 1.85
CA SER A 104 -10.72 -2.82 0.43
C SER A 104 -11.52 -4.11 0.24
N ILE A 105 -11.03 -5.23 0.80
CA ILE A 105 -11.68 -6.55 0.69
C ILE A 105 -13.05 -6.57 1.40
N GLU A 106 -13.20 -5.82 2.50
CA GLU A 106 -14.48 -5.66 3.20
C GLU A 106 -15.52 -4.96 2.31
N LYS A 107 -15.10 -3.93 1.57
CA LYS A 107 -15.96 -3.13 0.69
C LYS A 107 -16.24 -3.83 -0.63
N ASP A 108 -15.23 -4.46 -1.21
CA ASP A 108 -15.29 -5.20 -2.46
C ASP A 108 -14.60 -6.56 -2.29
N LYS A 109 -15.42 -7.61 -2.10
CA LYS A 109 -14.94 -8.98 -1.87
C LYS A 109 -14.25 -9.58 -3.11
N ASP A 110 -14.45 -9.00 -4.28
CA ASP A 110 -13.83 -9.42 -5.53
C ASP A 110 -12.61 -8.55 -5.88
N ASN A 111 -12.13 -7.71 -4.96
CA ASN A 111 -10.88 -6.98 -5.15
C ASN A 111 -9.66 -7.87 -4.89
N TYR A 112 -9.37 -8.75 -5.84
CA TYR A 112 -8.26 -9.70 -5.77
C TYR A 112 -6.88 -9.03 -5.77
N ASP A 113 -6.73 -7.82 -6.34
CA ASP A 113 -5.49 -7.04 -6.22
C ASP A 113 -5.21 -6.67 -4.76
N ALA A 114 -6.25 -6.27 -4.02
CA ALA A 114 -6.11 -5.98 -2.60
C ALA A 114 -5.78 -7.24 -1.78
N MET A 115 -6.24 -8.43 -2.18
CA MET A 115 -5.84 -9.69 -1.55
C MET A 115 -4.35 -9.97 -1.77
N VAL A 116 -3.85 -9.75 -3.00
CA VAL A 116 -2.42 -9.86 -3.29
C VAL A 116 -1.62 -8.83 -2.49
N GLY A 117 -2.04 -7.57 -2.48
CA GLY A 117 -1.40 -6.52 -1.67
C GLY A 117 -1.37 -6.85 -0.18
N LEU A 118 -2.46 -7.40 0.36
CA LEU A 118 -2.53 -7.89 1.74
C LEU A 118 -1.52 -9.01 2.00
N ALA A 119 -1.44 -10.00 1.11
CA ALA A 119 -0.49 -11.11 1.24
C ALA A 119 0.96 -10.60 1.31
N VAL A 120 1.31 -9.63 0.46
CA VAL A 120 2.63 -8.99 0.46
C VAL A 120 2.90 -8.24 1.74
N ALA A 121 1.96 -7.39 2.16
CA ALA A 121 2.14 -6.56 3.35
C ALA A 121 2.33 -7.42 4.60
N ILE A 122 1.55 -8.49 4.73
CA ILE A 122 1.69 -9.49 5.79
C ILE A 122 3.03 -10.23 5.68
N PHE A 123 3.41 -10.68 4.48
CA PHE A 123 4.70 -11.32 4.26
C PHE A 123 5.88 -10.41 4.63
N ILE A 124 5.84 -9.11 4.30
CA ILE A 124 6.89 -8.14 4.66
C ILE A 124 6.96 -7.93 6.17
N ARG A 125 5.81 -7.97 6.86
CA ARG A 125 5.72 -7.74 8.30
C ARG A 125 6.47 -8.81 9.11
N GLN A 126 6.44 -10.06 8.65
CA GLN A 126 7.20 -11.20 9.20
C GLN A 126 7.04 -11.35 10.73
N ASN A 127 5.84 -11.12 11.28
CA ASN A 127 5.67 -11.16 12.74
C ASN A 127 5.55 -12.58 13.30
N SER A 128 4.98 -13.53 12.55
CA SER A 128 4.71 -14.90 13.01
C SER A 128 4.59 -15.89 11.85
N THR A 129 4.55 -17.18 12.16
CA THR A 129 4.21 -18.23 11.17
C THR A 129 2.77 -18.10 10.66
N ASP A 130 1.85 -17.67 11.53
CA ASP A 130 0.46 -17.37 11.18
C ASP A 130 0.33 -16.28 10.10
N ASP A 131 1.24 -15.29 10.08
CA ASP A 131 1.31 -14.30 9.00
C ASP A 131 1.60 -14.97 7.64
N TYR A 132 2.51 -15.94 7.58
CA TYR A 132 2.80 -16.64 6.31
C TYR A 132 1.64 -17.52 5.85
N GLN A 133 0.93 -18.15 6.80
CA GLN A 133 -0.28 -18.93 6.49
C GLN A 133 -1.38 -18.04 5.90
N LYS A 134 -1.63 -16.88 6.52
CA LYS A 134 -2.61 -15.88 6.02
C LYS A 134 -2.22 -15.33 4.66
N ALA A 135 -0.92 -15.09 4.42
CA ALA A 135 -0.45 -14.68 3.11
C ALA A 135 -0.75 -15.74 2.05
N LEU A 136 -0.50 -17.03 2.34
CA LEU A 136 -0.85 -18.13 1.43
C LEU A 136 -2.35 -18.19 1.14
N GLU A 137 -3.21 -18.05 2.15
CA GLU A 137 -4.67 -18.02 1.97
C GLU A 137 -5.11 -16.91 0.99
N MET A 138 -4.58 -15.70 1.17
CA MET A 138 -4.90 -14.57 0.30
C MET A 138 -4.40 -14.79 -1.13
N ILE A 139 -3.21 -15.39 -1.30
CA ILE A 139 -2.68 -15.71 -2.63
C ILE A 139 -3.56 -16.77 -3.31
N ASP A 140 -3.98 -17.82 -2.60
CA ASP A 140 -4.79 -18.89 -3.19
C ASP A 140 -6.18 -18.42 -3.62
N LEU A 141 -6.78 -17.45 -2.90
CA LEU A 141 -8.02 -16.79 -3.32
C LEU A 141 -7.86 -15.99 -4.61
N ALA A 142 -6.66 -15.44 -4.84
CA ALA A 142 -6.37 -14.51 -5.92
C ALA A 142 -5.80 -15.21 -7.18
N ILE A 143 -4.93 -16.20 -7.04
CA ILE A 143 -4.01 -16.68 -8.10
C ILE A 143 -4.68 -17.23 -9.38
N ASN A 144 -5.93 -17.68 -9.29
CA ASN A 144 -6.70 -18.20 -10.43
C ASN A 144 -7.70 -17.20 -11.02
N LYS A 145 -7.72 -15.97 -10.53
CA LYS A 145 -8.63 -14.92 -10.98
C LYS A 145 -8.12 -14.26 -12.24
N ASP A 146 -9.00 -13.51 -12.91
CA ASP A 146 -8.65 -12.87 -14.16
C ASP A 146 -7.48 -11.90 -13.96
N SER A 147 -6.46 -12.08 -14.80
CA SER A 147 -5.28 -11.25 -14.95
C SER A 147 -5.56 -9.74 -15.00
N ILE A 148 -6.71 -9.34 -15.58
CA ILE A 148 -7.11 -7.93 -15.66
C ILE A 148 -7.30 -7.31 -14.27
N TYR A 149 -7.65 -8.11 -13.26
CA TYR A 149 -7.86 -7.65 -11.88
C TYR A 149 -6.64 -7.84 -10.99
N LEU A 150 -5.79 -8.84 -11.23
CA LEU A 150 -4.62 -9.17 -10.40
C LEU A 150 -3.36 -8.34 -10.68
N TYR A 151 -3.25 -7.75 -11.88
CA TYR A 151 -2.01 -7.12 -12.37
C TYR A 151 -2.13 -5.62 -12.59
N ARG A 152 -3.07 -4.95 -11.92
CA ARG A 152 -3.34 -3.54 -12.22
C ARG A 152 -2.18 -2.63 -11.86
N HIS A 153 -1.36 -2.97 -10.86
CA HIS A 153 -0.38 -2.05 -10.30
C HIS A 153 1.04 -2.62 -10.15
N ASP A 154 1.26 -3.63 -9.29
CA ASP A 154 2.62 -4.04 -8.92
C ASP A 154 3.05 -5.44 -9.42
N TYR A 155 2.10 -6.30 -9.78
CA TYR A 155 2.36 -7.67 -10.22
C TYR A 155 2.30 -7.78 -11.74
N LYS A 156 3.21 -8.56 -12.35
CA LYS A 156 3.32 -8.68 -13.81
C LYS A 156 2.78 -9.99 -14.34
N SER A 157 2.79 -11.05 -13.53
CA SER A 157 2.31 -12.36 -13.96
C SER A 157 1.96 -13.27 -12.78
N ARG A 158 1.33 -14.41 -13.10
CA ARG A 158 1.08 -15.49 -12.10
C ARG A 158 2.39 -16.05 -11.53
N ALA A 159 3.51 -15.91 -12.24
CA ALA A 159 4.81 -16.34 -11.75
C ALA A 159 5.20 -15.63 -10.45
N ASP A 160 4.89 -14.34 -10.34
CA ASP A 160 5.19 -13.55 -9.15
C ASP A 160 4.42 -14.04 -7.91
N LEU A 161 3.17 -14.49 -8.11
CA LEU A 161 2.36 -15.07 -7.04
C LEU A 161 2.89 -16.45 -6.62
N TYR A 162 3.26 -17.30 -7.57
CA TYR A 162 3.92 -18.58 -7.26
C TYR A 162 5.25 -18.35 -6.53
N ALA A 163 6.04 -17.36 -6.93
CA ALA A 163 7.28 -17.01 -6.26
C ALA A 163 7.03 -16.46 -4.83
N LEU A 164 5.94 -15.72 -4.61
CA LEU A 164 5.52 -15.31 -3.26
C LEU A 164 5.10 -16.51 -2.40
N LYS A 165 4.32 -17.47 -2.94
CA LYS A 165 4.01 -18.73 -2.24
C LYS A 165 5.27 -19.48 -1.85
N ALA A 166 6.24 -19.58 -2.77
CA ALA A 166 7.51 -20.24 -2.52
C ALA A 166 8.28 -19.58 -1.35
N GLN A 167 8.27 -18.25 -1.27
CA GLN A 167 8.85 -17.53 -0.12
C GLN A 167 8.10 -17.83 1.19
N CYS A 168 6.77 -17.84 1.18
CA CYS A 168 5.97 -18.18 2.36
C CYS A 168 6.29 -19.61 2.86
N TYR A 169 6.26 -20.60 1.97
CA TYR A 169 6.59 -21.98 2.33
C TYR A 169 8.02 -22.14 2.85
N TYR A 170 8.98 -21.44 2.23
CA TYR A 170 10.36 -21.44 2.72
C TYR A 170 10.44 -20.89 4.15
N ARG A 171 9.72 -19.79 4.46
CA ARG A 171 9.68 -19.20 5.81
C ARG A 171 8.98 -20.10 6.84
N LEU A 172 8.06 -20.95 6.39
CA LEU A 172 7.41 -21.97 7.22
C LEU A 172 8.27 -23.23 7.42
N GLY A 173 9.38 -23.36 6.69
CA GLY A 173 10.22 -24.57 6.69
C GLY A 173 9.66 -25.71 5.82
N GLU A 174 8.63 -25.45 5.02
CA GLU A 174 8.01 -26.40 4.10
C GLU A 174 8.77 -26.42 2.77
N PHE A 175 9.97 -26.98 2.79
CA PHE A 175 10.92 -26.86 1.67
C PHE A 175 10.47 -27.54 0.38
N ASP A 176 9.77 -28.68 0.45
CA ASP A 176 9.22 -29.36 -0.73
C ASP A 176 8.13 -28.50 -1.41
N SER A 177 7.25 -27.89 -0.61
CA SER A 177 6.24 -26.95 -1.10
C SER A 177 6.89 -25.71 -1.70
N ALA A 178 7.94 -25.17 -1.05
CA ALA A 178 8.70 -24.03 -1.56
C ALA A 178 9.35 -24.33 -2.92
N GLU A 179 9.95 -25.51 -3.07
CA GLU A 179 10.53 -25.96 -4.33
C GLU A 179 9.49 -26.09 -5.43
N SER A 180 8.36 -26.73 -5.13
CA SER A 180 7.26 -26.93 -6.07
C SER A 180 6.75 -25.59 -6.61
N GLU A 181 6.49 -24.61 -5.74
CA GLU A 181 5.98 -23.31 -6.17
C GLU A 181 7.04 -22.46 -6.88
N ALA A 182 8.32 -22.60 -6.51
CA ALA A 182 9.40 -21.98 -7.27
C ALA A 182 9.48 -22.54 -8.71
N ASN A 183 9.32 -23.86 -8.88
CA ASN A 183 9.28 -24.48 -10.20
C ASN A 183 8.05 -24.02 -11.01
N ASN A 184 6.88 -23.87 -10.37
CA ASN A 184 5.69 -23.30 -11.01
C ASN A 184 5.96 -21.88 -11.53
N ALA A 185 6.59 -21.03 -10.72
CA ALA A 185 6.97 -19.69 -11.14
C ALA A 185 7.92 -19.71 -12.35
N LEU A 186 8.96 -20.55 -12.31
CA LEU A 186 9.96 -20.67 -13.38
C LEU A 186 9.40 -21.29 -14.67
N SER A 187 8.31 -22.06 -14.58
CA SER A 187 7.62 -22.60 -15.76
C SER A 187 6.91 -21.49 -16.57
N ILE A 188 6.56 -20.38 -15.91
CA ILE A 188 5.88 -19.22 -16.51
C ILE A 188 6.88 -18.12 -16.86
N ASP A 189 7.81 -17.82 -15.94
CA ASP A 189 8.90 -16.87 -16.11
C ASP A 189 10.20 -17.51 -15.64
N ASN A 190 10.97 -18.05 -16.58
CA ASN A 190 12.24 -18.73 -16.30
C ASN A 190 13.32 -17.81 -15.71
N ASN A 191 13.11 -16.48 -15.74
CA ASN A 191 14.00 -15.48 -15.18
C ASN A 191 13.45 -14.86 -13.89
N ASN A 192 12.39 -15.43 -13.30
CA ASN A 192 11.82 -14.92 -12.06
C ASN A 192 12.86 -14.97 -10.93
N LYS A 193 13.40 -13.79 -10.58
CA LYS A 193 14.53 -13.65 -9.66
C LYS A 193 14.23 -14.22 -8.27
N THR A 194 13.00 -14.04 -7.81
CA THR A 194 12.55 -14.53 -6.50
C THR A 194 12.55 -16.05 -6.49
N ALA A 195 11.98 -16.69 -7.51
CA ALA A 195 11.96 -18.14 -7.61
C ALA A 195 13.38 -18.73 -7.74
N LEU A 196 14.25 -18.12 -8.56
CA LEU A 196 15.68 -18.52 -8.66
C LEU A 196 16.42 -18.38 -7.32
N SER A 197 16.12 -17.33 -6.55
CA SER A 197 16.71 -17.12 -5.23
C SER A 197 16.24 -18.19 -4.23
N ILE A 198 14.96 -18.57 -4.24
CA ILE A 198 14.45 -19.68 -3.42
C ILE A 198 15.14 -20.99 -3.79
N LYS A 199 15.28 -21.31 -5.09
CA LYS A 199 16.01 -22.51 -5.52
C LYS A 199 17.45 -22.53 -5.00
N THR A 200 18.12 -21.37 -4.99
CA THR A 200 19.48 -21.26 -4.45
C THR A 200 19.52 -21.44 -2.93
N LEU A 201 18.50 -21.02 -2.19
CA LEU A 201 18.44 -21.15 -0.73
C LEU A 201 18.09 -22.56 -0.23
N LEU A 202 17.60 -23.43 -1.12
CA LEU A 202 17.21 -24.81 -0.81
C LEU A 202 18.37 -25.81 -0.95
N TYR A 203 19.47 -25.43 -1.61
CA TYR A 203 20.66 -26.27 -1.85
C TYR A 203 21.92 -25.62 -1.28
#